data_AF-A0A6B3G6Z8-F1
#
_entry.id   AF-A0A6B3G6Z8-F1
#
_cell.length_a   1.000
_cell.length_b   1.000
_cell.length_c   1.000
_cell.angle_alpha   90.00
_cell.angle_beta   90.00
_cell.angle_gamma   90.00
#
_symmetry.space_group_name_H-M   'P 1'
#
loop_
_entity.id
_entity.type
_entity.pdbx_description
1 polymer ?
#
loop_
_entity_poly.entity_id
_entity_poly.type
_entity_poly.pdbx_seq_one_letter_code
_entity_poly.pdbx_strand_id
1 'polypeptide(L)'
;QQGLELDDTPASLAALDQLPPRWRDDPEELPWLGNDAGLYLGTVIVRTVPGAAWDIWPSGRPVVRLESGREIDVVAAGLDWAMAGSPELSQVYAESAEN
;
A
#
# COMPACT_ATOMS: atom_id res chain seq x y z
N GLN A 1 -9.63 4.01 22.58
CA GLN A 1 -8.55 3.69 21.62
C GLN A 1 -8.55 4.82 20.61
N GLN A 2 -7.45 5.55 20.47
CA GLN A 2 -7.33 6.55 19.41
C GLN A 2 -7.08 5.78 18.12
N GLY A 3 -7.88 6.04 17.08
CA GLY A 3 -7.65 5.45 15.76
C GLY A 3 -6.30 5.92 15.20
N LEU A 4 -5.71 5.15 14.30
CA LEU A 4 -4.56 5.59 13.53
C LEU A 4 -5.03 6.64 12.52
N GLU A 5 -4.40 7.82 12.52
CA GLU A 5 -4.63 8.85 11.50
C GLU A 5 -3.78 8.54 10.27
N LEU A 6 -4.44 8.50 9.12
CA LEU A 6 -3.82 8.29 7.81
C LEU A 6 -3.82 9.64 7.08
N ASP A 7 -2.69 10.35 7.17
CA ASP A 7 -2.53 11.74 6.68
C ASP A 7 -1.98 11.84 5.25
N ASP A 8 -2.03 10.73 4.51
CA ASP A 8 -1.49 10.58 3.16
C ASP A 8 0.02 10.85 3.05
N THR A 9 0.77 10.78 4.16
CA THR A 9 2.24 10.90 4.17
C THR A 9 2.93 9.54 4.27
N PRO A 10 4.22 9.43 3.89
CA PRO A 10 4.99 8.20 4.08
C PRO A 10 5.06 7.74 5.55
N ALA A 11 4.97 8.66 6.51
CA ALA A 11 5.02 8.34 7.94
C ALA A 11 3.81 7.49 8.37
N SER A 12 2.64 7.72 7.78
CA SER A 12 1.43 6.93 8.06
C SER A 12 1.53 5.48 7.56
N LEU A 13 2.33 5.20 6.51
CA LEU A 13 2.61 3.83 6.06
C LEU A 13 3.44 3.09 7.10
N ALA A 14 4.49 3.73 7.63
CA ALA A 14 5.28 3.15 8.71
C ALA A 14 4.42 2.92 9.97
N ALA A 15 3.45 3.80 10.25
CA ALA A 15 2.53 3.61 11.35
C ALA A 15 1.56 2.42 11.12
N LEU A 16 1.12 2.18 9.87
CA LEU A 16 0.36 0.98 9.50
C LEU A 16 1.19 -0.29 9.72
N ASP A 17 2.46 -0.29 9.31
CA ASP A 17 3.38 -1.42 9.49
C ASP A 17 3.55 -1.83 10.96
N GLN A 18 3.35 -0.92 11.91
CA GLN A 18 3.42 -1.19 13.35
C GLN A 18 2.12 -1.73 13.97
N LEU A 19 1.04 -1.87 13.21
CA LEU A 19 -0.22 -2.37 13.74
C LEU A 19 -0.10 -3.86 14.14
N PRO A 20 -0.56 -4.25 15.35
CA PRO A 20 -0.65 -5.66 15.72
C PRO A 20 -1.59 -6.41 14.75
N PRO A 21 -1.16 -7.55 14.17
CA PRO A 21 -1.84 -8.19 13.05
C PRO A 21 -3.06 -9.03 13.44
N ARG A 22 -3.97 -8.46 14.24
CA ARG A 22 -5.15 -9.15 14.78
C ARG A 22 -6.13 -9.59 13.70
N TRP A 23 -6.17 -8.90 12.56
CA TRP A 23 -6.97 -9.26 11.40
C TRP A 23 -6.58 -10.63 10.82
N ARG A 24 -5.37 -11.14 11.07
CA ARG A 24 -4.95 -12.46 10.57
C ARG A 24 -5.68 -13.61 11.27
N ASP A 25 -6.27 -13.36 12.44
CA ASP A 25 -7.11 -14.32 13.14
C ASP A 25 -8.49 -14.47 12.48
N ASP A 26 -8.87 -13.55 11.57
CA ASP A 26 -10.11 -13.56 10.81
C ASP A 26 -9.85 -13.58 9.29
N PRO A 27 -10.04 -14.72 8.61
CA PRO A 27 -9.80 -14.82 7.17
C PRO A 27 -10.77 -13.97 6.32
N GLU A 28 -11.89 -13.48 6.87
CA GLU A 28 -12.80 -12.56 6.17
C GLU A 28 -12.31 -11.11 6.21
N GLU A 29 -11.60 -10.69 7.27
CA GLU A 29 -11.06 -9.34 7.40
C GLU A 29 -9.78 -9.13 6.58
N LEU A 30 -8.92 -10.14 6.51
CA LEU A 30 -7.59 -10.03 5.88
C LEU A 30 -7.66 -9.47 4.44
N PRO A 31 -8.51 -9.99 3.53
CA PRO A 31 -8.56 -9.47 2.15
C PRO A 31 -9.02 -8.02 2.08
N TRP A 32 -9.99 -7.62 2.93
CA TRP A 32 -10.48 -6.24 2.98
C TRP A 32 -9.39 -5.29 3.43
N LEU A 33 -8.74 -5.59 4.56
CA LEU A 33 -7.67 -4.74 5.08
C LEU A 33 -6.48 -4.67 4.12
N GLY A 34 -6.09 -5.81 3.52
CA GLY A 34 -5.00 -5.83 2.55
C GLY A 34 -5.29 -4.99 1.31
N ASN A 35 -6.52 -5.05 0.78
CA ASN A 35 -6.93 -4.21 -0.34
C ASN A 35 -6.88 -2.71 0.04
N ASP A 36 -7.43 -2.33 1.19
CA ASP A 36 -7.46 -0.94 1.64
C ASP A 36 -6.05 -0.41 1.93
N ALA A 37 -5.19 -1.20 2.57
CA ALA A 37 -3.79 -0.87 2.81
C ALA A 37 -3.02 -0.68 1.49
N GLY A 38 -3.28 -1.53 0.51
CA GLY A 38 -2.72 -1.40 -0.83
C GLY A 38 -3.18 -0.12 -1.55
N LEU A 39 -4.48 0.17 -1.55
CA LEU A 39 -5.01 1.39 -2.15
C LEU A 39 -4.48 2.65 -1.46
N TYR A 40 -4.29 2.58 -0.14
CA TYR A 40 -3.68 3.65 0.64
C TYR A 40 -2.20 3.85 0.29
N LEU A 41 -1.41 2.78 0.17
CA LEU A 41 -0.04 2.83 -0.33
C LEU A 41 0.02 3.54 -1.68
N GLY A 42 -0.85 3.17 -2.62
CA GLY A 42 -0.91 3.83 -3.92
C GLY A 42 -1.26 5.32 -3.84
N THR A 43 -2.14 5.71 -2.91
CA THR A 43 -2.49 7.12 -2.65
C THR A 43 -1.28 7.91 -2.18
N VAL A 44 -0.51 7.37 -1.24
CA VAL A 44 0.72 8.01 -0.74
C VAL A 44 1.76 8.13 -1.85
N ILE A 45 1.98 7.08 -2.65
CA ILE A 45 2.92 7.12 -3.78
C ILE A 45 2.52 8.21 -4.78
N VAL A 46 1.27 8.22 -5.27
CA VAL A 46 0.81 9.20 -6.27
C VAL A 46 0.89 10.64 -5.74
N ARG A 47 0.69 10.86 -4.43
CA ARG A 47 0.75 12.20 -3.84
C ARG A 47 2.16 12.72 -3.60
N THR A 48 3.15 11.83 -3.47
CA THR A 48 4.47 12.21 -2.93
C THR A 48 5.64 11.85 -3.85
N VAL A 49 5.47 10.90 -4.77
CA VAL A 49 6.46 10.53 -5.79
C VAL A 49 6.14 11.27 -7.09
N PRO A 50 7.01 12.18 -7.57
CA PRO A 50 6.79 12.90 -8.82
C PRO A 50 6.60 11.95 -10.01
N GLY A 51 5.63 12.26 -10.87
CA GLY A 51 5.35 11.48 -12.07
C GLY A 51 4.65 10.14 -11.82
N ALA A 52 4.40 9.74 -10.57
CA ALA A 52 3.57 8.59 -10.27
C ALA A 52 2.09 8.88 -10.58
N ALA A 53 1.42 7.93 -11.23
CA ALA A 53 0.01 8.05 -11.59
C ALA A 53 -0.72 6.71 -11.44
N TRP A 54 -2.02 6.79 -11.14
CA TRP A 54 -2.90 5.62 -11.18
C TRP A 54 -3.09 5.15 -12.63
N ASP A 55 -3.13 3.83 -12.79
CA ASP A 55 -3.54 3.15 -14.00
C ASP A 55 -4.41 1.92 -13.64
N ILE A 56 -5.13 1.40 -14.62
CA ILE A 56 -5.97 0.22 -14.46
C ILE A 56 -5.58 -0.78 -15.55
N TRP A 57 -5.09 -1.94 -15.13
CA TRP A 57 -4.81 -3.03 -16.07
C TRP A 57 -6.08 -3.50 -16.78
N PRO A 58 -5.97 -4.17 -17.95
CA PRO A 58 -7.12 -4.73 -18.65
C PRO A 58 -7.98 -5.69 -17.81
N SER A 59 -7.42 -6.26 -16.74
CA SER A 59 -8.11 -7.11 -15.76
C SER A 59 -8.99 -6.32 -14.76
N GLY A 60 -8.92 -4.99 -14.76
CA GLY A 60 -9.57 -4.12 -13.78
C GLY A 60 -8.77 -3.89 -12.50
N ARG A 61 -7.52 -4.42 -12.41
CA ARG A 61 -6.66 -4.21 -11.24
C ARG A 61 -6.06 -2.80 -11.23
N PRO A 62 -6.20 -2.03 -10.14
CA PRO A 62 -5.56 -0.75 -10.00
C PRO A 62 -4.06 -0.93 -9.73
N VAL A 63 -3.24 -0.18 -10.44
CA VAL A 63 -1.78 -0.15 -10.28
C VAL A 63 -1.30 1.29 -10.21
N VAL A 64 -0.12 1.51 -9.63
CA VAL A 64 0.57 2.81 -9.73
C VAL A 64 1.71 2.68 -10.72
N ARG A 65 1.69 3.50 -11.77
CA ARG A 65 2.74 3.62 -12.79
C ARG A 65 3.68 4.76 -12.38
N LEU A 66 4.96 4.47 -12.25
CA LEU A 66 6.00 5.46 -11.98
C LEU A 66 6.46 6.15 -13.27
N GLU A 67 7.17 7.27 -13.15
CA GLU A 67 7.75 7.98 -14.31
C GLU A 67 8.70 7.09 -15.13
N SER A 68 9.41 6.17 -14.46
CA SER A 68 10.27 5.16 -15.10
C SER A 68 9.51 4.15 -15.97
N GLY A 69 8.17 4.12 -15.88
CA GLY A 69 7.31 3.13 -16.51
C GLY A 69 7.13 1.85 -15.67
N ARG A 70 7.84 1.71 -14.54
CA ARG A 70 7.61 0.61 -13.59
C ARG A 70 6.20 0.70 -13.02
N GLU A 71 5.50 -0.42 -12.97
CA GLU A 71 4.16 -0.54 -12.40
C GLU A 71 4.22 -1.26 -11.06
N ILE A 72 3.43 -0.78 -10.11
CA ILE A 72 3.31 -1.34 -8.76
C ILE A 72 1.89 -1.89 -8.64
N ASP A 73 1.75 -3.21 -8.50
CA ASP A 73 0.48 -3.83 -8.11
C ASP A 73 0.26 -3.59 -6.62
N VAL A 74 -0.35 -2.45 -6.30
CA VAL A 74 -0.55 -2.01 -4.92
C VAL A 74 -1.52 -2.91 -4.17
N VAL A 75 -2.44 -3.57 -4.87
CA VAL A 75 -3.38 -4.54 -4.26
C VAL A 75 -2.62 -5.80 -3.84
N ALA A 76 -1.74 -6.31 -4.70
CA ALA A 76 -0.87 -7.43 -4.33
C ALA A 76 0.04 -7.07 -3.16
N ALA A 77 0.69 -5.90 -3.19
CA ALA A 77 1.55 -5.42 -2.10
C ALA A 77 0.79 -5.34 -0.75
N GLY A 78 -0.43 -4.78 -0.76
CA GLY A 78 -1.27 -4.70 0.44
C GLY A 78 -1.73 -6.06 0.97
N LEU A 79 -2.07 -7.00 0.08
CA LEU A 79 -2.42 -8.37 0.47
C LEU A 79 -1.22 -9.14 1.04
N ASP A 80 -0.04 -9.01 0.43
CA ASP A 80 1.20 -9.61 0.91
C ASP A 80 1.57 -9.06 2.30
N TRP A 81 1.45 -7.75 2.49
CA TRP A 81 1.61 -7.11 3.80
C TRP A 81 0.59 -7.62 4.83
N ALA A 82 -0.70 -7.67 4.46
CA ALA A 82 -1.74 -8.12 5.39
C ALA A 82 -1.52 -9.59 5.80
N MET A 83 -1.05 -10.44 4.88
CA MET A 83 -0.81 -11.86 5.11
C MET A 83 0.48 -12.15 5.87
N ALA A 84 1.60 -11.56 5.43
CA ALA A 84 2.94 -11.91 5.91
C ALA A 84 3.61 -10.79 6.74
N GLY A 85 3.16 -9.55 6.59
CA GLY A 85 3.81 -8.37 7.17
C GLY A 85 5.06 -7.95 6.39
N SER A 86 5.31 -8.55 5.23
CA SER A 86 6.48 -8.27 4.40
C SER A 86 6.15 -8.46 2.91
N PRO A 87 6.65 -7.59 2.00
CA PRO A 87 7.36 -6.35 2.32
C PRO A 87 6.47 -5.37 3.10
N GLU A 88 7.10 -4.53 3.93
CA GLU A 88 6.39 -3.46 4.65
C GLU A 88 5.85 -2.43 3.64
N LEU A 89 4.72 -1.78 3.93
CA LEU A 89 4.15 -0.76 3.05
C LEU A 89 5.11 0.42 2.90
N SER A 90 5.77 0.80 4.00
CA SER A 90 6.80 1.83 3.99
C SER A 90 8.04 1.44 3.17
N GLN A 91 8.39 0.15 3.12
CA GLN A 91 9.46 -0.35 2.27
C GLN A 91 9.08 -0.25 0.78
N VAL A 92 7.88 -0.71 0.40
CA VAL A 92 7.41 -0.62 -1.00
C VAL A 92 7.35 0.85 -1.44
N TYR A 93 6.92 1.75 -0.56
CA TYR A 93 6.99 3.19 -0.80
C TYR A 93 8.43 3.67 -1.02
N ALA A 94 9.37 3.31 -0.14
CA ALA A 94 10.76 3.75 -0.24
C ALA A 94 11.39 3.32 -1.58
N GLU A 95 11.20 2.06 -1.97
CA GLU A 95 11.65 1.54 -3.26
C GLU A 95 11.01 2.28 -4.44
N SER A 96 9.78 2.79 -4.28
CA SER A 96 9.04 3.57 -5.28
C SER A 96 9.51 5.01 -5.41
N ALA A 97 10.05 5.57 -4.33
CA ALA A 97 10.61 6.92 -4.29
C ALA A 97 12.09 6.97 -4.71
N GLU A 98 12.75 5.81 -4.82
CA GLU A 98 14.10 5.69 -5.36
C GLU A 98 14.08 5.82 -6.89
N ASN A 99 14.83 6.81 -7.41
CA ASN A 99 15.01 7.08 -8.85
C ASN A 99 16.02 6.13 -9.51
#